data_AF-A0A7W6DRS9-F1
#
_entry.id   AF-A0A7W6DRS9-F1
#
_cell.length_a   1.000
_cell.length_b   1.000
_cell.length_c   1.000
_cell.angle_alpha   90.00
_cell.angle_beta   90.00
_cell.angle_gamma   90.00
#
_symmetry.space_group_name_H-M   'P 1'
#
loop_
_entity.id
_entity.type
_entity.pdbx_description
1 polymer ?
#
loop_
_entity_poly.entity_id
_entity_poly.type
_entity_poly.pdbx_seq_one_letter_code
_entity_poly.pdbx_strand_id
1 'polypeptide(L)' 'MTKLTKDNLFKVYASKPETAMDKTTRVVRQMVDEEAEQRDAKNSRLRNARAEREAHTPPAPKLQQRPNRVGSKPVRRGS' A
#
# COMPACT_ATOMS: atom_id res chain seq x y z
N MET A 1 -19.96 27.61 -48.64
CA MET A 1 -18.49 27.48 -48.60
C MET A 1 -17.97 28.30 -47.43
N THR A 2 -17.43 27.67 -46.39
CA THR A 2 -16.83 28.36 -45.23
C THR A 2 -15.44 28.89 -45.61
N LYS A 3 -15.16 30.17 -45.33
CA LYS A 3 -13.88 30.80 -45.65
C LYS A 3 -12.80 30.33 -44.66
N LEU A 4 -11.68 29.82 -45.17
CA LEU A 4 -10.52 29.42 -44.37
C LEU A 4 -9.77 30.68 -43.89
N THR A 5 -9.66 30.85 -42.57
CA THR A 5 -8.84 31.89 -41.91
C THR A 5 -7.62 31.23 -41.26
N LYS A 6 -6.58 32.02 -40.93
CA LYS A 6 -5.34 31.51 -40.28
C LYS A 6 -5.64 30.68 -39.02
N ASP A 7 -6.71 31.03 -38.32
CA ASP A 7 -7.15 30.37 -37.07
C ASP A 7 -7.79 28.99 -37.31
N ASN A 8 -8.33 28.76 -38.51
CA ASN A 8 -9.04 27.53 -38.88
C ASN A 8 -8.28 26.70 -39.92
N LEU A 9 -7.06 27.12 -40.25
CA LEU A 9 -6.21 26.49 -41.27
C LEU A 9 -5.68 25.13 -40.81
N PHE A 10 -5.51 24.96 -39.50
CA PHE A 10 -5.12 23.70 -38.89
C PHE A 10 -6.25 23.17 -38.02
N LYS A 11 -6.57 21.89 -38.20
CA LYS A 11 -7.47 21.19 -37.29
C LYS A 11 -6.75 21.05 -35.95
N VAL A 12 -7.08 21.89 -34.97
CA VAL A 12 -6.66 21.65 -33.59
C VAL A 12 -7.46 20.44 -33.12
N TYR A 13 -6.85 19.26 -33.17
CA TYR A 13 -7.40 18.11 -32.49
C TYR A 13 -7.35 18.44 -31.00
N ALA A 14 -8.51 18.73 -30.42
CA ALA A 14 -8.65 18.71 -28.97
C ALA A 14 -8.04 17.40 -28.47
N SER A 15 -7.30 17.47 -27.36
CA SER A 15 -6.66 16.31 -26.72
C SER A 15 -7.56 15.08 -26.82
N LYS A 16 -6.99 13.92 -27.20
CA LYS A 16 -7.74 12.69 -27.48
C LYS A 16 -8.83 12.51 -26.42
N PRO A 17 -10.11 12.37 -26.81
CA PRO A 17 -11.19 12.22 -25.86
C PRO A 17 -10.92 10.96 -25.03
N GLU A 18 -10.99 11.08 -23.69
CA GLU A 18 -10.78 9.95 -22.79
C GLU A 18 -11.71 8.80 -23.18
N THR A 19 -11.11 7.65 -23.45
CA THR A 19 -11.84 6.43 -23.80
C THR A 19 -12.53 5.87 -22.55
N ALA A 20 -13.52 4.99 -22.74
CA ALA A 20 -14.14 4.29 -21.62
C ALA A 20 -13.11 3.50 -20.78
N MET A 21 -12.05 3.00 -21.41
CA MET A 21 -10.94 2.31 -20.76
C MET A 21 -10.08 3.25 -19.90
N ASP A 22 -9.87 4.49 -20.33
CA ASP A 22 -9.12 5.48 -19.54
C ASP A 22 -9.89 5.81 -18.26
N LYS A 23 -11.22 5.91 -18.36
CA LYS A 23 -12.11 6.16 -17.22
C LYS A 23 -12.05 5.03 -16.20
N THR A 24 -12.15 3.78 -16.64
CA THR A 24 -12.07 2.63 -15.72
C THR A 24 -10.69 2.53 -15.08
N THR A 25 -9.63 2.76 -15.85
CA THR A 25 -8.25 2.78 -15.32
C THR A 25 -8.08 3.85 -14.25
N ARG A 26 -8.64 5.05 -14.46
CA ARG A 26 -8.62 6.13 -13.48
C ARG A 26 -9.34 5.75 -12.19
N VAL A 27 -10.53 5.17 -12.30
CA VAL A 27 -11.32 4.74 -11.13
C VAL A 27 -10.58 3.65 -10.34
N VAL A 28 -10.01 2.66 -11.02
CA VAL A 28 -9.25 1.58 -10.37
C VAL A 28 -8.02 2.13 -9.64
N ARG A 29 -7.28 3.07 -10.25
CA ARG A 29 -6.14 3.71 -9.58
C ARG A 29 -6.58 4.45 -8.31
N GLN A 30 -7.65 5.23 -8.41
CA GLN A 30 -8.20 5.95 -7.27
C GLN A 30 -8.59 5.00 -6.12
N MET A 31 -9.24 3.87 -6.43
CA MET A 31 -9.58 2.85 -5.42
C MET A 31 -8.34 2.32 -4.69
N VAL A 32 -7.28 1.99 -5.44
CA VAL A 32 -6.03 1.46 -4.87
C VAL A 32 -5.34 2.50 -3.99
N ASP A 33 -5.31 3.75 -4.43
CA ASP A 33 -4.70 4.84 -3.67
C ASP A 33 -5.45 5.09 -2.35
N GLU A 34 -6.78 5.18 -2.41
CA GLU A 34 -7.64 5.34 -1.22
C GLU A 34 -7.46 4.18 -0.22
N GLU A 35 -7.37 2.93 -0.70
CA GLU A 35 -7.11 1.78 0.16
C GLU A 35 -5.69 1.80 0.77
N ALA A 36 -4.70 2.28 0.02
CA ALA A 36 -3.33 2.42 0.50
C ALA A 36 -3.27 3.47 1.63
N GLU A 37 -3.89 4.62 1.44
CA GLU A 37 -3.98 5.69 2.44
C GLU A 37 -4.63 5.20 3.74
N GLN A 38 -5.72 4.43 3.65
CA GLN A 38 -6.38 3.87 4.83
C GLN A 38 -5.47 2.90 5.59
N ARG A 39 -4.73 2.04 4.88
CA ARG A 39 -3.77 1.12 5.49
C ARG A 39 -2.64 1.87 6.18
N ASP A 40 -2.10 2.90 5.54
CA ASP A 40 -1.00 3.70 6.09
C ASP A 40 -1.43 4.53 7.30
N ALA A 41 -2.64 5.09 7.29
CA ALA A 41 -3.23 5.76 8.44
C ALA A 41 -3.38 4.80 9.63
N LYS A 42 -3.89 3.59 9.39
CA LYS A 42 -4.03 2.55 10.44
C LYS A 42 -2.67 2.14 10.98
N ASN A 43 -1.70 1.88 10.11
CA ASN A 43 -0.35 1.49 10.51
C ASN A 43 0.34 2.57 11.34
N SER A 44 0.21 3.84 10.94
CA SER A 44 0.75 4.98 11.68
C SER A 44 0.14 5.07 13.08
N ARG A 45 -1.19 4.92 13.21
CA ARG A 45 -1.86 4.89 14.52
C ARG A 45 -1.34 3.75 15.40
N LEU A 46 -1.20 2.54 14.86
CA LEU A 46 -0.70 1.38 15.61
C LEU A 46 0.76 1.54 16.03
N ARG A 47 1.61 2.12 15.17
CA ARG A 47 3.01 2.41 15.49
C ARG A 47 3.13 3.42 16.63
N ASN A 48 2.34 4.49 16.58
CA ASN A 48 2.32 5.50 17.64
C ASN A 48 1.86 4.89 18.97
N ALA A 49 0.77 4.12 18.97
CA ALA A 49 0.28 3.44 20.17
C ALA A 49 1.31 2.44 20.74
N ARG A 50 2.08 1.75 19.89
CA ARG A 50 3.19 0.89 20.36
C ARG A 50 4.31 1.71 20.98
N ALA A 51 4.72 2.81 20.35
CA ALA A 51 5.76 3.69 20.87
C ALA A 51 5.38 4.29 22.22
N GLU A 52 4.14 4.76 22.38
CA GLU A 52 3.62 5.22 23.66
C GLU A 52 3.66 4.11 24.71
N ARG A 53 3.21 2.90 24.38
CA ARG A 53 3.26 1.77 25.29
C ARG A 53 4.69 1.40 25.69
N GLU A 54 5.63 1.40 24.76
CA GLU A 54 7.05 1.13 25.03
C GLU A 54 7.67 2.19 25.94
N ALA A 55 7.34 3.47 25.74
CA ALA A 55 7.79 4.56 26.62
C ALA A 55 7.28 4.41 28.06
N HIS A 56 6.10 3.81 28.27
CA HIS A 56 5.48 3.64 29.58
C HIS A 56 5.69 2.25 30.19
N THR A 57 6.29 1.30 29.44
CA THR A 57 6.55 -0.04 29.96
C THR A 57 7.96 -0.09 30.55
N PRO A 58 8.13 -0.28 31.87
CA PRO A 58 9.45 -0.48 32.44
C PRO A 58 10.11 -1.72 31.83
N PRO A 59 11.44 -1.73 31.64
CA PRO A 59 12.14 -2.83 31.01
C PRO A 59 11.86 -4.13 31.78
N ALA A 60 11.37 -5.15 31.07
CA ALA A 60 11.15 -6.46 31.65
C ALA A 60 12.48 -6.99 32.24
N PRO A 61 12.44 -7.68 33.40
CA PRO A 61 13.64 -8.32 33.94
C PRO A 61 14.17 -9.31 32.91
N LYS A 62 15.48 -9.27 32.65
CA LYS A 62 16.15 -10.15 31.69
C LYS A 62 15.89 -11.61 32.10
N LEU A 63 14.98 -12.28 31.39
CA LEU A 63 14.84 -13.72 31.52
C LEU A 63 16.15 -14.33 31.02
N GLN A 64 16.88 -14.95 31.95
CA GLN A 64 18.09 -15.71 31.66
C GLN A 64 17.77 -16.69 30.53
N GLN A 65 18.53 -16.60 29.45
CA GLN A 65 18.34 -17.42 28.27
C GLN A 65 18.39 -18.89 28.71
N ARG A 66 17.26 -19.60 28.59
CA ARG A 66 17.26 -21.05 28.77
C ARG A 66 18.11 -21.63 27.64
N PRO A 67 19.13 -22.44 27.95
CA PRO A 67 19.99 -22.98 26.90
C PRO A 67 19.13 -23.80 25.93
N ASN A 68 19.31 -23.54 24.63
CA ASN A 68 18.66 -24.28 23.57
C ASN A 68 18.89 -25.78 23.79
N ARG A 69 17.81 -26.56 23.95
CA ARG A 69 17.91 -28.03 23.96
C ARG A 69 18.38 -28.47 22.58
N VAL A 70 19.68 -28.70 22.46
CA VAL A 70 20.28 -29.36 21.31
C VAL A 70 19.72 -30.78 21.27
N GLY A 71 18.91 -31.07 20.25
CA GLY A 71 18.56 -32.43 19.84
C GLY A 71 17.29 -33.03 20.45
N SER A 72 16.11 -32.59 20.00
CA SER A 72 14.97 -33.50 19.91
C SER A 72 14.93 -34.08 18.49
N LYS A 73 15.52 -35.27 18.29
CA LYS A 73 15.33 -36.04 17.05
C LYS A 73 13.82 -36.29 16.84
N PRO A 74 13.27 -36.09 15.63
CA PRO A 74 11.87 -36.42 15.39
C PRO A 74 11.68 -37.94 15.48
N VAL A 75 10.80 -38.38 16.38
CA VAL A 75 10.33 -39.78 16.40
C VAL A 75 9.55 -40.01 15.10
N ARG A 76 10.16 -40.75 14.16
CA ARG A 76 9.45 -41.28 12.99
C ARG A 76 8.35 -42.20 13.51
N ARG A 77 7.10 -41.79 13.38
CA ARG A 77 5.94 -42.69 13.52
C ARG A 77 5.98 -43.64 12.32
N GLY A 78 6.34 -44.90 12.58
CA GLY A 78 6.38 -45.96 11.57
C GLY A 78 5.00 -46.62 11.41
N SER A 79 4.71 -46.91 10.13
CA SER A 79 3.86 -47.99 9.58
C SER A 79 2.57 -48.32 10.31
#